data_AF-A0A5C7R5J3-F1
#
_entry.id   AF-A0A5C7R5J3-F1
#
_cell.length_a   1.000
_cell.length_b   1.000
_cell.length_c   1.000
_cell.angle_alpha   90.00
_cell.angle_beta   90.00
_cell.angle_gamma   90.00
#
_symmetry.space_group_name_H-M   'P 1'
#
loop_
_entity.id
_entity.type
_entity.pdbx_description
1 polymer ?
#
loop_
_entity_poly.entity_id
_entity_poly.type
_entity_poly.pdbx_seq_one_letter_code
_entity_poly.pdbx_strand_id
1 'polypeptide(L)'
;MHCGLGRDAGRRPCHASVCGAFGGGRGVAAPSCGGHAPAVRVSFTNRRLGMKFRTALFAFLLSLVVAMSAPPASADWSTVTASPMTLVCYEKVDAYGGLYLMRNAIANNTGLTQTMRTEVYGPNGLNFAADTVAAPGALLGGQAPYVSIYWNDMFHMRLNGAQILQVYAGDTPWYLNHCLVRYTGNWTIDRALRFGLSQLDGPYVGGASPYRFGAPGNGGTYQQLDKYGNPLQKKYLSPLGARGYDCSGLVTAMYRNAGLYFPDAWTSSAAMYGAPFVSITAAQLRPGDLIVKPNAHVAIYLGDGNGDGVASVLEATPSSPNVPEGQVFVKGVVISPATKYLTASGAPIAGNGYVLRRVPGV
;
A
#
# COMPACT_ATOMS: atom_id res chain seq x y z
N MET A 1 -11.05 45.52 -42.00
CA MET A 1 -10.77 46.59 -41.01
C MET A 1 -9.28 46.52 -40.68
N HIS A 2 -8.61 47.66 -40.85
CA HIS A 2 -7.17 47.87 -40.73
C HIS A 2 -6.73 48.12 -39.27
N CYS A 3 -5.39 48.23 -39.11
CA CYS A 3 -4.55 48.53 -37.93
C CYS A 3 -4.11 47.27 -37.17
N GLY A 4 -2.83 46.90 -37.05
CA GLY A 4 -1.55 47.64 -37.20
C GLY A 4 -0.75 47.45 -35.91
N LEU A 5 0.29 46.61 -35.91
CA LEU A 5 1.73 46.96 -35.92
C LEU A 5 2.38 47.25 -34.56
N GLY A 6 3.49 46.55 -34.29
CA GLY A 6 4.55 46.87 -33.33
C GLY A 6 5.13 45.60 -32.67
N ARG A 7 6.18 44.95 -33.24
CA ARG A 7 7.64 45.20 -33.06
C ARG A 7 8.10 45.06 -31.59
N ASP A 8 9.25 44.49 -31.22
CA ASP A 8 10.31 43.67 -31.82
C ASP A 8 11.31 43.37 -30.69
N ALA A 9 12.18 42.37 -30.91
CA ALA A 9 13.56 42.23 -30.41
C ALA A 9 13.88 41.96 -28.92
N GLY A 10 14.70 40.91 -28.72
CA GLY A 10 15.48 40.67 -27.49
C GLY A 10 16.21 39.33 -27.44
N ARG A 11 17.23 39.11 -28.30
CA ARG A 11 18.13 37.94 -28.30
C ARG A 11 19.36 38.16 -27.40
N ARG A 12 19.69 37.14 -26.56
CA ARG A 12 21.03 36.61 -26.14
C ARG A 12 21.97 37.56 -25.34
N PRO A 13 23.02 37.08 -24.60
CA PRO A 13 23.77 35.82 -24.77
C PRO A 13 24.22 35.04 -23.50
N CYS A 14 24.92 33.93 -23.79
CA CYS A 14 25.66 33.03 -22.92
C CYS A 14 26.73 33.74 -22.06
N HIS A 15 27.08 33.14 -20.91
CA HIS A 15 28.39 33.28 -20.30
C HIS A 15 28.93 31.93 -19.83
N ALA A 16 30.22 31.74 -20.13
CA ALA A 16 31.03 30.56 -19.85
C ALA A 16 31.84 30.74 -18.56
N SER A 17 32.24 29.59 -18.01
CA SER A 17 33.51 29.26 -17.33
C SER A 17 34.14 30.24 -16.34
N VAL A 18 34.33 29.76 -15.11
CA VAL A 18 35.55 30.02 -14.33
C VAL A 18 36.05 28.70 -13.72
N CYS A 19 37.27 28.33 -14.13
CA CYS A 19 38.12 27.33 -13.51
C CYS A 19 38.65 27.84 -12.16
N GLY A 20 38.71 26.96 -11.16
CA GLY A 20 39.46 27.17 -9.92
C GLY A 20 40.14 25.87 -9.51
N ALA A 21 41.48 25.86 -9.61
CA ALA A 21 42.38 24.77 -9.25
C ALA A 21 42.90 24.91 -7.80
N PHE A 22 43.76 23.94 -7.41
CA PHE A 22 44.49 23.73 -6.13
C PHE A 22 43.71 23.00 -5.02
N GLY A 23 44.27 22.01 -4.32
CA GLY A 23 45.54 21.28 -4.39
C GLY A 23 45.35 19.94 -3.66
N GLY A 24 46.04 18.85 -4.00
CA GLY A 24 47.42 18.61 -3.56
C GLY A 24 47.43 17.56 -2.45
N GLY A 25 47.61 16.28 -2.79
CA GLY A 25 47.71 15.18 -1.82
C GLY A 25 48.44 13.97 -2.38
N ARG A 26 49.72 13.85 -2.01
CA ARG A 26 50.63 12.69 -2.19
C ARG A 26 49.96 11.44 -1.59
N GLY A 27 49.95 10.24 -2.18
CA GLY A 27 51.04 9.46 -2.77
C GLY A 27 51.70 8.60 -1.69
N VAL A 28 51.37 7.31 -1.56
CA VAL A 28 52.27 6.20 -1.17
C VAL A 28 51.67 4.86 -1.65
N ALA A 29 52.54 4.04 -2.23
CA ALA A 29 52.27 2.75 -2.86
C ALA A 29 52.10 1.58 -1.87
N ALA A 30 51.54 0.49 -2.42
CA ALA A 30 51.41 -0.83 -1.81
C ALA A 30 52.76 -1.47 -1.45
N PRO A 31 52.72 -2.57 -0.67
CA PRO A 31 53.15 -3.82 -1.28
C PRO A 31 52.21 -5.01 -1.04
N SER A 32 52.15 -5.84 -2.08
CA SER A 32 51.63 -7.20 -2.10
C SER A 32 52.51 -8.16 -1.31
N CYS A 33 51.89 -9.07 -0.55
CA CYS A 33 52.51 -10.35 -0.18
C CYS A 33 51.49 -11.46 -0.41
N GLY A 34 51.84 -12.38 -1.31
CA GLY A 34 51.13 -13.61 -1.56
C GLY A 34 51.41 -14.67 -0.49
N GLY A 35 50.51 -15.64 -0.42
CA GLY A 35 50.65 -16.83 0.41
C GLY A 35 49.64 -17.89 -0.01
N HIS A 36 50.04 -18.74 -0.95
CA HIS A 36 49.37 -19.98 -1.26
C HIS A 36 49.55 -20.98 -0.11
N ALA A 37 48.47 -21.66 0.28
CA ALA A 37 48.53 -22.91 1.05
C ALA A 37 47.49 -23.92 0.49
N PRO A 38 47.78 -25.22 0.55
CA PRO A 38 47.27 -26.20 -0.41
C PRO A 38 45.94 -26.88 -0.03
N ALA A 39 45.39 -27.52 -1.05
CA ALA A 39 44.15 -28.30 -1.10
C ALA A 39 44.04 -29.41 -0.05
N VAL A 40 42.85 -29.51 0.56
CA VAL A 40 42.40 -30.67 1.32
C VAL A 40 41.56 -31.55 0.40
N ARG A 41 42.10 -32.70 -0.03
CA ARG A 41 41.35 -33.80 -0.66
C ARG A 41 40.64 -34.58 0.44
N VAL A 42 39.30 -34.56 0.46
CA VAL A 42 38.49 -35.48 1.25
C VAL A 42 38.16 -36.70 0.38
N SER A 43 38.69 -37.86 0.78
CA SER A 43 38.42 -39.16 0.17
C SER A 43 37.19 -39.78 0.85
N PHE A 44 36.11 -40.02 0.09
CA PHE A 44 34.95 -40.77 0.58
C PHE A 44 35.19 -42.27 0.36
N THR A 45 35.41 -43.00 1.46
CA THR A 45 35.38 -44.46 1.44
C THR A 45 33.94 -44.94 1.63
N ASN A 46 33.42 -45.58 0.58
CA ASN A 46 32.18 -46.34 0.60
C ASN A 46 32.32 -47.53 1.56
N ARG A 47 31.55 -47.53 2.66
CA ARG A 47 31.24 -48.76 3.41
C ARG A 47 29.76 -49.10 3.23
N ARG A 48 29.52 -50.08 2.35
CA ARG A 48 28.32 -50.91 2.35
C ARG A 48 28.28 -51.70 3.67
N LEU A 49 27.26 -51.49 4.47
CA LEU A 49 26.83 -52.43 5.50
C LEU A 49 25.40 -52.84 5.16
N GLY A 50 25.29 -54.04 4.61
CA GLY A 50 24.02 -54.74 4.50
C GLY A 50 23.59 -55.24 5.87
N MET A 51 22.31 -55.05 6.22
CA MET A 51 21.70 -55.77 7.32
C MET A 51 20.27 -56.17 6.98
N LYS A 52 20.18 -57.45 6.62
CA LYS A 52 19.13 -58.46 6.86
C LYS A 52 17.76 -57.95 7.28
N PHE A 53 16.81 -58.07 6.35
CA PHE A 53 15.38 -58.20 6.61
C PHE A 53 15.10 -59.34 7.59
N ARG A 54 14.40 -59.04 8.69
CA ARG A 54 13.58 -60.02 9.41
C ARG A 54 12.18 -59.46 9.59
N THR A 55 11.26 -60.21 9.05
CA THR A 55 9.80 -60.08 9.08
C THR A 55 9.31 -60.13 10.52
N ALA A 56 8.59 -59.09 10.95
CA ALA A 56 7.69 -59.17 12.09
C ALA A 56 6.42 -58.37 11.76
N LEU A 57 5.34 -59.10 11.53
CA LEU A 57 3.97 -58.63 11.46
C LEU A 57 3.66 -57.76 12.69
N PHE A 58 3.31 -56.50 12.50
CA PHE A 58 2.53 -55.74 13.48
C PHE A 58 1.56 -54.79 12.78
N ALA A 59 0.36 -54.74 13.35
CA ALA A 59 -0.88 -54.18 12.85
C ALA A 59 -0.79 -52.82 12.14
N PHE A 60 -1.40 -52.77 10.95
CA PHE A 60 -1.75 -51.56 10.22
C PHE A 60 -2.85 -50.80 10.98
N LEU A 61 -2.48 -49.79 11.77
CA LEU A 61 -3.39 -48.73 12.20
C LEU A 61 -3.19 -47.54 11.26
N LEU A 62 -4.08 -47.45 10.29
CA LEU A 62 -4.15 -46.40 9.29
C LEU A 62 -4.67 -45.10 9.95
N SER A 63 -3.81 -44.40 10.69
CA SER A 63 -4.08 -43.02 11.07
C SER A 63 -3.72 -42.13 9.88
N LEU A 64 -4.73 -41.86 9.07
CA LEU A 64 -4.72 -40.87 8.00
C LEU A 64 -4.43 -39.49 8.62
N VAL A 65 -3.16 -39.12 8.74
CA VAL A 65 -2.77 -37.72 8.95
C VAL A 65 -3.06 -37.03 7.63
N VAL A 66 -4.26 -36.48 7.51
CA VAL A 66 -4.55 -35.44 6.54
C VAL A 66 -3.63 -34.29 6.91
N ALA A 67 -2.50 -34.19 6.23
CA ALA A 67 -1.74 -32.96 6.17
C ALA A 67 -2.69 -31.94 5.56
N MET A 68 -3.40 -31.20 6.42
CA MET A 68 -4.14 -30.03 6.01
C MET A 68 -3.10 -29.05 5.51
N SER A 69 -2.82 -29.09 4.21
CA SER A 69 -2.15 -28.00 3.52
C SER A 69 -3.03 -26.78 3.77
N ALA A 70 -2.62 -25.93 4.70
CA ALA A 70 -3.25 -24.63 4.88
C ALA A 70 -3.33 -23.98 3.49
N PRO A 71 -4.48 -23.40 3.11
CA PRO A 71 -4.58 -22.72 1.83
C PRO A 71 -3.42 -21.71 1.73
N PRO A 72 -2.80 -21.56 0.55
CA PRO A 72 -1.75 -20.56 0.37
C PRO A 72 -2.31 -19.20 0.79
N ALA A 73 -1.59 -18.52 1.68
CA ALA A 73 -1.84 -17.14 2.05
C ALA A 73 -2.11 -16.33 0.78
N SER A 74 -3.32 -15.81 0.60
CA SER A 74 -3.59 -14.91 -0.53
C SER A 74 -2.91 -13.59 -0.21
N ALA A 75 -1.76 -13.33 -0.82
CA ALA A 75 -1.09 -12.05 -0.74
C ALA A 75 -1.99 -10.99 -1.39
N ASP A 76 -2.74 -10.26 -0.56
CA ASP A 76 -3.32 -8.99 -0.96
C ASP A 76 -2.16 -7.98 -0.93
N TRP A 77 -1.90 -7.32 -2.05
CA TRP A 77 -0.60 -6.70 -2.37
C TRP A 77 -0.28 -5.42 -1.58
N SER A 78 -0.86 -5.27 -0.38
CA SER A 78 -0.47 -4.29 0.63
C SER A 78 -0.07 -4.93 1.96
N THR A 79 -0.38 -6.21 2.17
CA THR A 79 0.05 -7.03 3.32
C THR A 79 -0.14 -8.52 3.04
N VAL A 80 0.87 -9.35 3.30
CA VAL A 80 0.66 -10.80 3.21
C VAL A 80 -0.07 -11.25 4.47
N THR A 81 -1.32 -11.66 4.32
CA THR A 81 -2.09 -12.30 5.39
C THR A 81 -1.82 -13.79 5.34
N ALA A 82 -0.92 -14.28 6.18
CA ALA A 82 -0.83 -15.72 6.41
C ALA A 82 -1.86 -16.10 7.47
N SER A 83 -2.62 -17.18 7.24
CA SER A 83 -3.46 -17.78 8.28
C SER A 83 -2.61 -18.72 9.15
N PRO A 84 -2.69 -18.69 10.50
CA PRO A 84 -3.40 -17.72 11.33
C PRO A 84 -2.71 -16.34 11.32
N MET A 85 -3.50 -15.27 11.40
CA MET A 85 -3.20 -13.91 10.94
C MET A 85 -1.89 -13.30 11.48
N THR A 86 -0.85 -13.43 10.67
CA THR A 86 0.33 -12.58 10.76
C THR A 86 0.31 -11.56 9.65
N LEU A 87 0.36 -10.30 10.02
CA LEU A 87 0.41 -9.17 9.11
C LEU A 87 1.85 -8.75 8.94
N VAL A 88 2.27 -8.59 7.69
CA VAL A 88 3.57 -8.02 7.36
C VAL A 88 3.38 -6.82 6.43
N CYS A 89 3.80 -5.63 6.86
CA CYS A 89 3.81 -4.42 6.03
C CYS A 89 5.20 -3.83 5.96
N TYR A 90 5.45 -3.05 4.91
CA TYR A 90 6.66 -2.26 4.82
C TYR A 90 6.40 -0.83 4.32
N GLU A 91 7.34 0.06 4.57
CA GLU A 91 7.30 1.45 4.10
C GLU A 91 8.58 1.72 3.31
N LYS A 92 8.47 2.05 2.02
CA LYS A 92 9.57 2.59 1.22
C LYS A 92 9.68 4.08 1.52
N VAL A 93 10.75 4.48 2.18
CA VAL A 93 11.12 5.90 2.32
C VAL A 93 12.16 6.19 1.25
N ASP A 94 11.87 7.16 0.38
CA ASP A 94 12.84 7.60 -0.61
C ASP A 94 14.02 8.27 0.08
N ALA A 95 15.22 7.73 -0.16
CA ALA A 95 16.47 8.40 0.15
C ALA A 95 17.16 8.82 -1.16
N TYR A 96 17.69 10.05 -1.16
CA TYR A 96 18.43 10.65 -2.26
C TYR A 96 19.42 9.65 -2.91
N GLY A 97 19.32 9.43 -4.22
CA GLY A 97 20.31 8.68 -5.01
C GLY A 97 19.99 7.21 -5.31
N GLY A 98 18.72 6.81 -5.31
CA GLY A 98 18.32 5.43 -5.67
C GLY A 98 18.47 4.42 -4.53
N LEU A 99 18.58 4.93 -3.31
CA LEU A 99 18.54 4.16 -2.08
C LEU A 99 17.12 4.21 -1.51
N TYR A 100 16.56 3.04 -1.21
CA TYR A 100 15.24 2.91 -0.62
C TYR A 100 15.36 2.37 0.78
N LEU A 101 14.71 3.02 1.74
CA LEU A 101 14.63 2.51 3.10
C LEU A 101 13.33 1.73 3.26
N MET A 102 13.41 0.44 3.54
CA MET A 102 12.26 -0.39 3.89
C MET A 102 12.13 -0.47 5.41
N ARG A 103 10.99 0.00 5.94
CA ARG A 103 10.58 -0.30 7.32
C ARG A 103 9.75 -1.56 7.30
N ASN A 104 9.82 -2.39 8.32
CA ASN A 104 8.97 -3.58 8.40
C ASN A 104 8.08 -3.52 9.63
N ALA A 105 6.93 -4.19 9.59
CA ALA A 105 6.12 -4.44 10.78
C ALA A 105 5.58 -5.86 10.75
N ILE A 106 5.46 -6.45 11.93
CA ILE A 106 4.73 -7.69 12.15
C ILE A 106 3.58 -7.46 13.15
N ALA A 107 2.35 -7.81 12.78
CA ALA A 107 1.24 -7.92 13.73
C ALA A 107 0.85 -9.40 13.87
N ASN A 108 1.02 -9.95 15.07
CA ASN A 108 0.72 -11.33 15.38
C ASN A 108 -0.61 -11.40 16.14
N ASN A 109 -1.71 -11.68 15.45
CA ASN A 109 -3.01 -11.88 16.09
C ASN A 109 -3.34 -13.36 16.31
N THR A 110 -2.30 -14.18 16.50
CA THR A 110 -2.44 -15.62 16.68
C THR A 110 -2.16 -16.01 18.12
N GLY A 111 -2.55 -17.23 18.52
CA GLY A 111 -2.19 -17.80 19.81
C GLY A 111 -0.74 -18.32 19.88
N LEU A 112 0.05 -18.17 18.81
CA LEU A 112 1.40 -18.71 18.70
C LEU A 112 2.40 -17.59 18.43
N THR A 113 3.66 -17.80 18.81
CA THR A 113 4.75 -16.91 18.41
C THR A 113 4.99 -17.02 16.91
N GLN A 114 5.25 -15.87 16.27
CA GLN A 114 5.48 -15.77 14.84
C GLN A 114 6.87 -15.19 14.58
N THR A 115 7.60 -15.74 13.62
CA THR A 115 8.93 -15.25 13.22
C THR A 115 8.89 -14.74 11.80
N MET A 116 9.08 -13.44 11.63
CA MET A 116 9.26 -12.80 10.33
C MET A 116 10.74 -12.68 10.03
N ARG A 117 11.17 -13.12 8.86
CA ARG A 117 12.54 -12.94 8.38
C ARG A 117 12.52 -11.99 7.18
N THR A 118 13.28 -10.92 7.28
CA THR A 118 13.51 -9.96 6.20
C THR A 118 14.83 -10.28 5.53
N GLU A 119 14.84 -10.40 4.21
CA GLU A 119 16.03 -10.71 3.43
C GLU A 119 16.18 -9.71 2.27
N VAL A 120 17.40 -9.28 1.97
CA VAL A 120 17.73 -8.45 0.80
C VAL A 120 18.80 -9.14 0.01
N TYR A 121 18.54 -9.35 -1.27
CA TYR A 121 19.47 -9.95 -2.21
C TYR A 121 19.92 -8.89 -3.20
N GLY A 122 21.23 -8.65 -3.27
CA GLY A 122 21.82 -7.85 -4.35
C GLY A 122 22.35 -8.72 -5.48
N PRO A 123 23.14 -8.13 -6.40
CA PRO A 123 23.71 -8.84 -7.54
C PRO A 123 24.58 -10.05 -7.17
N ASN A 124 25.17 -10.03 -5.97
CA ASN A 124 26.08 -11.07 -5.48
C ASN A 124 25.42 -12.07 -4.51
N GLY A 125 24.09 -12.04 -4.39
CA GLY A 125 23.34 -12.91 -3.47
C GLY A 125 22.83 -12.17 -2.23
N LEU A 126 22.66 -12.90 -1.12
CA LEU A 126 22.07 -12.39 0.11
C LEU A 126 23.00 -11.34 0.77
N ASN A 127 22.57 -10.09 0.76
CA ASN A 127 23.29 -8.97 1.37
C ASN A 127 22.88 -8.75 2.83
N PHE A 128 21.61 -8.99 3.15
CA PHE A 128 21.06 -8.74 4.48
C PHE A 128 20.04 -9.81 4.83
N ALA A 129 20.05 -10.26 6.09
CA ALA A 129 18.96 -11.02 6.66
C ALA A 129 18.80 -10.73 8.15
N ALA A 130 17.57 -10.60 8.62
CA ALA A 130 17.28 -10.44 10.04
C ALA A 130 15.90 -10.99 10.39
N ASP A 131 15.80 -11.55 11.59
CA ASP A 131 14.59 -12.14 12.14
C ASP A 131 13.95 -11.20 13.17
N THR A 132 12.63 -11.06 13.09
CA THR A 132 11.79 -10.37 14.07
C THR A 132 10.79 -11.37 14.64
N VAL A 133 10.82 -11.56 15.96
CA VAL A 133 9.94 -12.50 16.66
C VAL A 133 8.82 -11.74 17.35
N ALA A 134 7.57 -12.03 16.99
CA ALA A 134 6.37 -11.45 17.59
C ALA A 134 5.67 -12.47 18.48
N ALA A 135 5.51 -12.15 19.77
CA ALA A 135 4.69 -12.94 20.69
C ALA A 135 3.19 -12.88 20.30
N PRO A 136 2.36 -13.82 20.78
CA PRO A 136 0.91 -13.76 20.61
C PRO A 136 0.34 -12.38 20.99
N GLY A 137 -0.45 -11.78 20.10
CA GLY A 137 -1.05 -10.44 20.27
C GLY A 137 -0.11 -9.25 20.03
N ALA A 138 1.18 -9.48 19.72
CA ALA A 138 2.15 -8.40 19.58
C ALA A 138 2.04 -7.65 18.24
N LEU A 139 2.24 -6.34 18.29
CA LEU A 139 2.42 -5.47 17.12
C LEU A 139 3.82 -4.83 17.19
N LEU A 140 4.72 -5.24 16.30
CA LEU A 140 6.10 -4.76 16.22
C LEU A 140 6.30 -3.89 14.98
N GLY A 141 5.69 -2.71 14.97
CA GLY A 141 5.91 -1.69 13.93
C GLY A 141 7.18 -0.88 14.20
N GLY A 142 8.10 -0.82 13.24
CA GLY A 142 9.34 -0.01 13.36
C GLY A 142 10.42 -0.58 14.29
N GLN A 143 10.13 -1.69 14.99
CA GLN A 143 11.14 -2.50 15.70
C GLN A 143 11.74 -3.59 14.82
N ALA A 144 11.11 -3.89 13.69
CA ALA A 144 11.69 -4.74 12.69
C ALA A 144 12.81 -3.99 11.93
N PRO A 145 13.80 -4.71 11.41
CA PRO A 145 15.00 -4.12 10.82
C PRO A 145 14.65 -3.13 9.70
N TYR A 146 15.29 -1.96 9.78
CA TYR A 146 15.37 -1.00 8.69
C TYR A 146 16.40 -1.52 7.69
N VAL A 147 16.00 -1.62 6.43
CA VAL A 147 16.91 -2.10 5.39
C VAL A 147 17.00 -1.09 4.27
N SER A 148 18.23 -0.68 3.98
CA SER A 148 18.52 0.12 2.81
C SER A 148 18.72 -0.83 1.62
N ILE A 149 17.96 -0.61 0.54
CA ILE A 149 18.00 -1.43 -0.66
C ILE A 149 18.21 -0.55 -1.90
N TYR A 150 18.96 -1.03 -2.88
CA TYR A 150 19.13 -0.37 -4.17
C TYR A 150 18.02 -0.76 -5.14
N TRP A 151 17.78 0.03 -6.19
CA TRP A 151 16.75 -0.21 -7.21
C TRP A 151 16.68 -1.65 -7.75
N ASN A 152 17.84 -2.29 -7.94
CA ASN A 152 17.94 -3.65 -8.47
C ASN A 152 17.99 -4.75 -7.39
N ASP A 153 17.97 -4.40 -6.11
CA ASP A 153 17.96 -5.38 -5.04
C ASP A 153 16.59 -6.06 -4.97
N MET A 154 16.59 -7.34 -4.63
CA MET A 154 15.41 -8.15 -4.43
C MET A 154 15.11 -8.24 -2.93
N PHE A 155 13.92 -7.81 -2.56
CA PHE A 155 13.43 -7.81 -1.20
C PHE A 155 12.55 -9.03 -0.97
N HIS A 156 12.91 -9.83 0.03
CA HIS A 156 12.23 -11.05 0.43
C HIS A 156 11.69 -10.91 1.85
N MET A 157 10.47 -11.40 2.06
CA MET A 157 9.95 -11.62 3.41
C MET A 157 9.50 -13.05 3.55
N ARG A 158 9.87 -13.65 4.67
CA ARG A 158 9.43 -14.97 5.07
C ARG A 158 8.72 -14.88 6.41
N LEU A 159 7.70 -15.71 6.58
CA LEU A 159 7.00 -15.89 7.83
C LEU A 159 7.07 -17.36 8.22
N ASN A 160 7.64 -17.66 9.38
CA ASN A 160 7.91 -19.01 9.86
C ASN A 160 8.60 -19.87 8.79
N GLY A 161 9.55 -19.27 8.05
CA GLY A 161 10.29 -19.90 6.96
C GLY A 161 9.58 -19.89 5.59
N ALA A 162 8.26 -19.73 5.54
CA ALA A 162 7.50 -19.65 4.28
C ALA A 162 7.69 -18.28 3.63
N GLN A 163 8.09 -18.25 2.37
CA GLN A 163 8.21 -16.99 1.62
C GLN A 163 6.81 -16.41 1.37
N ILE A 164 6.60 -15.18 1.84
CA ILE A 164 5.34 -14.47 1.74
C ILE A 164 5.42 -13.31 0.75
N LEU A 165 6.62 -12.74 0.55
CA LEU A 165 6.85 -11.63 -0.39
C LEU A 165 8.19 -11.82 -1.09
N GLN A 166 8.21 -11.52 -2.38
CA GLN A 166 9.42 -11.37 -3.19
C GLN A 166 9.17 -10.28 -4.23
N VAL A 167 9.87 -9.15 -4.12
CA VAL A 167 9.73 -8.00 -5.03
C VAL A 167 11.08 -7.35 -5.28
N TYR A 168 11.32 -6.83 -6.48
CA TYR A 168 12.46 -5.94 -6.69
C TYR A 168 12.15 -4.55 -6.11
N ALA A 169 13.16 -3.87 -5.58
CA ALA A 169 12.99 -2.54 -4.99
C ALA A 169 12.38 -1.52 -5.98
N GLY A 170 12.77 -1.62 -7.25
CA GLY A 170 12.23 -0.81 -8.32
C GLY A 170 10.79 -1.13 -8.69
N ASP A 171 10.41 -2.40 -8.55
CA ASP A 171 9.04 -2.88 -8.82
C ASP A 171 8.10 -2.66 -7.65
N THR A 172 8.62 -2.32 -6.47
CA THR A 172 7.82 -1.97 -5.29
C THR A 172 6.96 -0.74 -5.57
N PRO A 173 5.63 -0.88 -5.75
CA PRO A 173 4.75 0.25 -6.00
C PRO A 173 4.72 1.22 -4.83
N TRP A 174 4.52 2.49 -5.13
CA TRP A 174 4.46 3.57 -4.15
C TRP A 174 3.34 3.41 -3.11
N TYR A 175 2.29 2.66 -3.44
CA TYR A 175 1.17 2.40 -2.56
C TYR A 175 1.42 1.28 -1.55
N LEU A 176 2.45 0.46 -1.75
CA LEU A 176 2.89 -0.56 -0.79
C LEU A 176 3.51 0.04 0.49
N ASN A 177 3.67 1.36 0.54
CA ASN A 177 4.36 2.12 1.57
C ASN A 177 3.59 2.32 2.87
N HIS A 178 2.36 1.83 2.96
CA HIS A 178 1.45 2.34 3.96
C HIS A 178 1.23 1.34 5.10
N CYS A 179 2.23 1.24 5.96
CA CYS A 179 2.01 0.90 7.37
C CYS A 179 1.21 2.01 8.12
N LEU A 180 0.72 3.03 7.40
CA LEU A 180 0.04 4.21 7.93
C LEU A 180 -1.20 3.92 8.77
N VAL A 181 -1.87 2.79 8.50
CA VAL A 181 -2.98 2.37 9.34
C VAL A 181 -2.40 1.79 10.61
N ARG A 182 -2.21 2.67 11.60
CA ARG A 182 -2.04 2.22 12.99
C ARG A 182 -3.20 1.27 13.29
N TYR A 183 -2.87 0.10 13.81
CA TYR A 183 -3.85 -0.89 14.23
C TYR A 183 -4.96 -0.22 15.04
N THR A 184 -6.19 -0.27 14.55
CA THR A 184 -7.30 0.45 15.16
C THR A 184 -7.86 -0.28 16.38
N GLY A 185 -7.42 -1.52 16.63
CA GLY A 185 -8.10 -2.43 17.55
C GLY A 185 -9.26 -3.17 16.90
N ASN A 186 -9.63 -2.83 15.66
CA ASN A 186 -10.73 -3.45 14.94
C ASN A 186 -10.25 -4.02 13.59
N TRP A 187 -10.22 -5.36 13.49
CA TRP A 187 -9.75 -6.06 12.31
C TRP A 187 -10.53 -5.71 11.03
N THR A 188 -11.82 -5.42 11.17
CA THR A 188 -12.71 -5.11 10.05
C THR A 188 -12.37 -3.74 9.47
N ILE A 189 -12.13 -2.74 10.32
CA ILE A 189 -11.63 -1.43 9.88
C ILE A 189 -10.26 -1.56 9.25
N ASP A 190 -9.35 -2.27 9.91
CA ASP A 190 -7.98 -2.39 9.40
C ASP A 190 -7.97 -3.03 8.01
N ARG A 191 -8.80 -4.06 7.79
CA ARG A 191 -8.95 -4.69 6.47
C ARG A 191 -9.54 -3.73 5.43
N ALA A 192 -10.57 -2.96 5.79
CA ALA A 192 -11.18 -1.98 4.89
C ALA A 192 -10.17 -0.88 4.48
N LEU A 193 -9.44 -0.32 5.45
CA LEU A 193 -8.43 0.71 5.23
C LEU A 193 -7.29 0.20 4.35
N ARG A 194 -6.81 -1.02 4.59
CA ARG A 194 -5.76 -1.66 3.78
C ARG A 194 -6.17 -1.88 2.33
N PHE A 195 -7.40 -2.32 2.11
CA PHE A 195 -7.94 -2.43 0.75
C PHE A 195 -7.95 -1.06 0.09
N GLY A 196 -8.45 -0.02 0.76
CA GLY A 196 -8.50 1.32 0.19
C GLY A 196 -7.11 1.86 -0.16
N LEU A 197 -6.12 1.64 0.71
CA LEU A 197 -4.74 2.05 0.47
C LEU A 197 -4.08 1.27 -0.67
N SER A 198 -4.42 0.00 -0.88
CA SER A 198 -3.93 -0.75 -2.04
C SER A 198 -4.52 -0.26 -3.36
N GLN A 199 -5.55 0.60 -3.32
CA GLN A 199 -6.13 1.23 -4.51
C GLN A 199 -5.55 2.61 -4.83
N LEU A 200 -4.57 3.12 -4.06
CA LEU A 200 -3.95 4.42 -4.32
C LEU A 200 -3.48 4.55 -5.78
N ASP A 201 -3.57 5.77 -6.31
CA ASP A 201 -3.38 6.10 -7.73
C ASP A 201 -4.40 5.46 -8.70
N GLY A 202 -5.33 4.64 -8.19
CA GLY A 202 -6.44 4.10 -8.97
C GLY A 202 -7.28 5.21 -9.62
N PRO A 203 -7.80 5.00 -10.84
CA PRO A 203 -8.52 6.03 -11.58
C PRO A 203 -9.82 6.47 -10.90
N TYR A 204 -10.07 7.78 -10.91
CA TYR A 204 -11.39 8.33 -10.60
C TYR A 204 -12.30 8.19 -11.81
N VAL A 205 -13.43 7.50 -11.64
CA VAL A 205 -14.35 7.17 -12.75
C VAL A 205 -15.72 7.85 -12.67
N GLY A 206 -15.97 8.63 -11.62
CA GLY A 206 -17.22 9.36 -11.41
C GLY A 206 -18.42 8.47 -11.02
N GLY A 207 -19.46 9.10 -10.48
CA GLY A 207 -20.61 8.41 -9.89
C GLY A 207 -21.54 7.69 -10.89
N ALA A 208 -21.52 8.10 -12.16
CA ALA A 208 -22.28 7.46 -13.25
C ALA A 208 -21.60 6.24 -13.87
N SER A 209 -20.33 5.97 -13.57
CA SER A 209 -19.65 4.80 -14.12
C SER A 209 -20.18 3.52 -13.46
N PRO A 210 -20.56 2.49 -14.23
CA PRO A 210 -20.91 1.18 -13.65
C PRO A 210 -19.70 0.48 -13.01
N TYR A 211 -18.48 0.96 -13.29
CA TYR A 211 -17.23 0.40 -12.78
C TYR A 211 -16.76 1.04 -11.46
N ARG A 212 -17.49 2.04 -10.94
CA ARG A 212 -17.13 2.85 -9.76
C ARG A 212 -16.91 2.10 -8.46
N PHE A 213 -17.23 0.80 -8.42
CA PHE A 213 -16.98 -0.09 -7.29
C PHE A 213 -15.72 -0.96 -7.46
N GLY A 214 -14.81 -0.59 -8.36
CA GLY A 214 -13.55 -1.30 -8.58
C GLY A 214 -13.63 -2.48 -9.54
N ALA A 215 -14.63 -2.54 -10.42
CA ALA A 215 -14.65 -3.51 -11.52
C ALA A 215 -13.69 -3.04 -12.64
N PRO A 216 -13.08 -3.95 -13.43
CA PRO A 216 -12.23 -3.57 -14.55
C PRO A 216 -13.01 -2.75 -15.58
N GLY A 217 -12.53 -1.55 -15.90
CA GLY A 217 -13.18 -0.66 -16.86
C GLY A 217 -13.15 -1.19 -18.29
N ASN A 218 -13.99 -0.62 -19.15
CA ASN A 218 -14.15 -1.01 -20.56
C ASN A 218 -13.56 0.01 -21.56
N GLY A 219 -12.85 1.04 -21.10
CA GLY A 219 -12.38 2.15 -21.94
C GLY A 219 -13.47 3.18 -22.26
N GLY A 220 -14.69 3.01 -21.74
CA GLY A 220 -15.81 3.92 -21.94
C GLY A 220 -15.74 5.17 -21.05
N THR A 221 -16.54 6.17 -21.41
CA THR A 221 -16.68 7.41 -20.64
C THR A 221 -18.11 7.58 -20.13
N TYR A 222 -18.27 8.03 -18.88
CA TYR A 222 -19.56 8.06 -18.19
C TYR A 222 -19.84 9.45 -17.62
N GLN A 223 -21.09 9.90 -17.77
CA GLN A 223 -21.57 11.19 -17.28
C GLN A 223 -22.97 11.01 -16.72
N GLN A 224 -23.23 11.61 -15.57
CA GLN A 224 -24.58 11.67 -15.02
C GLN A 224 -25.29 12.86 -15.66
N LEU A 225 -26.51 12.63 -16.13
CA LEU A 225 -27.38 13.67 -16.68
C LEU A 225 -28.60 13.84 -15.77
N ASP A 226 -29.18 15.04 -15.76
CA ASP A 226 -30.49 15.29 -15.15
C ASP A 226 -31.62 14.77 -16.07
N LYS A 227 -32.87 14.94 -15.63
CA LYS A 227 -34.06 14.51 -16.39
C LYS A 227 -34.26 15.25 -17.73
N TYR A 228 -33.53 16.34 -17.95
CA TYR A 228 -33.57 17.16 -19.17
C TYR A 228 -32.33 16.93 -20.06
N GLY A 229 -31.43 16.03 -19.67
CA GLY A 229 -30.19 15.74 -20.41
C GLY A 229 -29.02 16.68 -20.09
N ASN A 230 -29.13 17.55 -19.10
CA ASN A 230 -28.03 18.42 -18.69
C ASN A 230 -27.03 17.67 -17.80
N PRO A 231 -25.71 17.91 -17.95
CA PRO A 231 -24.70 17.22 -17.16
C PRO A 231 -24.74 17.62 -15.69
N LEU A 232 -24.90 16.63 -14.81
CA LEU A 232 -24.81 16.76 -13.35
C LEU A 232 -23.38 16.55 -12.82
N GLN A 233 -22.54 15.90 -13.62
CA GLN A 233 -21.11 15.75 -13.36
C GLN A 233 -20.32 15.87 -14.66
N LYS A 234 -19.00 15.97 -14.56
CA LYS A 234 -18.10 15.85 -15.71
C LYS A 234 -18.15 14.42 -16.29
N LYS A 235 -17.81 14.29 -17.57
CA LYS A 235 -17.59 13.00 -18.20
C LYS A 235 -16.23 12.40 -17.80
N TYR A 236 -16.24 11.25 -17.15
CA TYR A 236 -15.03 10.55 -16.68
C TYR A 236 -14.76 9.27 -17.45
N LEU A 237 -13.48 8.98 -17.73
CA LEU A 237 -13.03 7.75 -18.38
C LEU A 237 -12.95 6.61 -17.36
N SER A 238 -13.46 5.43 -17.72
CA SER A 238 -13.18 4.16 -17.04
C SER A 238 -12.18 3.37 -17.88
N PRO A 239 -10.87 3.45 -17.60
CA PRO A 239 -9.83 2.92 -18.48
C PRO A 239 -9.97 1.40 -18.65
N LEU A 240 -9.66 0.90 -19.84
CA LEU A 240 -9.77 -0.53 -20.16
C LEU A 240 -8.90 -1.36 -19.20
N GLY A 241 -9.50 -2.33 -18.51
CA GLY A 241 -8.81 -3.24 -17.60
C GLY A 241 -8.43 -2.65 -16.23
N ALA A 242 -8.46 -1.32 -16.06
CA ALA A 242 -8.13 -0.67 -14.80
C ALA A 242 -9.33 -0.69 -13.84
N ARG A 243 -9.07 -0.88 -12.54
CA ARG A 243 -10.10 -0.78 -11.50
C ARG A 243 -10.23 0.67 -11.07
N GLY A 244 -11.41 1.26 -11.26
CA GLY A 244 -11.67 2.65 -10.93
C GLY A 244 -12.69 2.83 -9.82
N TYR A 245 -12.66 3.99 -9.18
CA TYR A 245 -13.52 4.31 -8.05
C TYR A 245 -14.12 5.72 -8.16
N ASP A 246 -15.34 5.91 -7.67
CA ASP A 246 -15.81 7.21 -7.21
C ASP A 246 -15.71 7.30 -5.69
N CYS A 247 -16.03 8.46 -5.10
CA CYS A 247 -15.88 8.70 -3.65
C CYS A 247 -16.59 7.62 -2.81
N SER A 248 -17.87 7.40 -3.07
CA SER A 248 -18.68 6.43 -2.32
C SER A 248 -18.46 4.97 -2.75
N GLY A 249 -18.07 4.73 -4.00
CA GLY A 249 -17.74 3.41 -4.50
C GLY A 249 -16.44 2.86 -3.93
N LEU A 250 -15.44 3.72 -3.68
CA LEU A 250 -14.24 3.34 -2.92
C LEU A 250 -14.62 2.86 -1.51
N VAL A 251 -15.36 3.68 -0.76
CA VAL A 251 -15.79 3.34 0.61
C VAL A 251 -16.61 2.05 0.64
N THR A 252 -17.56 1.90 -0.29
CA THR A 252 -18.36 0.67 -0.41
C THR A 252 -17.48 -0.55 -0.68
N ALA A 253 -16.51 -0.44 -1.58
CA ALA A 253 -15.60 -1.54 -1.92
C ALA A 253 -14.68 -1.91 -0.75
N MET A 254 -14.20 -0.92 0.01
CA MET A 254 -13.40 -1.12 1.22
C MET A 254 -14.13 -1.96 2.26
N TYR A 255 -15.34 -1.55 2.64
CA TYR A 255 -16.13 -2.27 3.64
C TYR A 255 -16.56 -3.65 3.14
N ARG A 256 -16.91 -3.78 1.85
CA ARG A 256 -17.22 -5.07 1.23
C ARG A 256 -16.05 -6.04 1.28
N ASN A 257 -14.83 -5.57 0.98
CA ASN A 257 -13.63 -6.38 1.10
C ASN A 257 -13.41 -6.84 2.55
N ALA A 258 -13.75 -6.00 3.52
CA ALA A 258 -13.70 -6.34 4.94
C ALA A 258 -14.81 -7.29 5.42
N GLY A 259 -15.75 -7.68 4.55
CA GLY A 259 -16.88 -8.53 4.90
C GLY A 259 -18.08 -7.77 5.48
N LEU A 260 -18.05 -6.42 5.48
CA LEU A 260 -19.18 -5.57 5.82
C LEU A 260 -19.93 -5.14 4.57
N TYR A 261 -21.13 -5.66 4.40
CA TYR A 261 -21.98 -5.37 3.26
C TYR A 261 -22.97 -4.27 3.63
N PHE A 262 -22.84 -3.13 2.96
CA PHE A 262 -23.89 -2.12 2.98
C PHE A 262 -25.08 -2.64 2.16
N PRO A 263 -26.33 -2.41 2.62
CA PRO A 263 -27.49 -2.56 1.75
C PRO A 263 -27.26 -1.78 0.45
N ASP A 264 -27.76 -2.28 -0.68
CA ASP A 264 -27.56 -1.65 -2.00
C ASP A 264 -27.99 -0.16 -2.02
N ALA A 265 -28.96 0.18 -1.17
CA ALA A 265 -29.42 1.54 -0.96
C ALA A 265 -28.32 2.50 -0.44
N TRP A 266 -27.29 2.03 0.29
CA TRP A 266 -26.27 2.86 0.97
C TRP A 266 -24.95 2.97 0.20
N THR A 267 -25.02 2.98 -1.12
CA THR A 267 -23.85 2.98 -2.02
C THR A 267 -23.54 4.35 -2.64
N SER A 268 -24.18 5.42 -2.17
CA SER A 268 -23.92 6.82 -2.55
C SER A 268 -23.63 7.68 -1.31
N SER A 269 -22.93 8.81 -1.47
CA SER A 269 -22.68 9.75 -0.35
C SER A 269 -23.97 10.29 0.27
N ALA A 270 -25.01 10.52 -0.55
CA ALA A 270 -26.34 10.89 -0.11
C ALA A 270 -26.98 9.81 0.78
N ALA A 271 -26.86 8.54 0.38
CA ALA A 271 -27.41 7.45 1.15
C ALA A 271 -26.59 7.15 2.41
N MET A 272 -25.25 7.22 2.35
CA MET A 272 -24.38 7.11 3.52
C MET A 272 -24.66 8.21 4.56
N TYR A 273 -25.07 9.41 4.11
CA TYR A 273 -25.51 10.47 5.00
C TYR A 273 -26.79 10.12 5.77
N GLY A 274 -27.76 9.49 5.09
CA GLY A 274 -29.06 9.09 5.66
C GLY A 274 -29.07 7.68 6.28
N ALA A 275 -28.00 6.91 6.14
CA ALA A 275 -27.86 5.59 6.72
C ALA A 275 -27.92 5.65 8.26
N PRO A 276 -28.35 4.58 8.94
CA PRO A 276 -28.38 4.47 10.39
C PRO A 276 -26.96 4.28 10.98
N PHE A 277 -25.99 5.03 10.47
CA PHE A 277 -24.65 5.13 11.00
C PHE A 277 -24.65 6.00 12.26
N VAL A 278 -23.78 5.67 13.20
CA VAL A 278 -23.68 6.42 14.46
C VAL A 278 -23.11 7.80 14.17
N SER A 279 -23.84 8.85 14.52
CA SER A 279 -23.30 10.21 14.51
C SER A 279 -22.23 10.34 15.59
N ILE A 280 -21.07 10.87 15.23
CA ILE A 280 -19.96 11.08 16.17
C ILE A 280 -19.53 12.55 16.20
N THR A 281 -18.87 12.94 17.28
CA THR A 281 -18.23 14.25 17.40
C THR A 281 -16.77 14.20 16.94
N ALA A 282 -16.17 15.37 16.74
CA ALA A 282 -14.74 15.53 16.46
C ALA A 282 -13.84 14.76 17.43
N ALA A 283 -14.14 14.84 18.73
CA ALA A 283 -13.38 14.19 19.79
C ALA A 283 -13.52 12.66 19.79
N GLN A 284 -14.54 12.13 19.11
CA GLN A 284 -14.77 10.70 18.97
C GLN A 284 -14.18 10.13 17.68
N LEU A 285 -13.64 10.96 16.80
CA LEU A 285 -13.15 10.58 15.48
C LEU A 285 -11.96 9.61 15.59
N ARG A 286 -12.02 8.52 14.84
CA ARG A 286 -11.05 7.42 14.82
C ARG A 286 -10.83 6.95 13.38
N PRO A 287 -9.67 6.35 13.06
CA PRO A 287 -9.45 5.81 11.73
C PRO A 287 -10.57 4.84 11.34
N GLY A 288 -11.05 4.94 10.10
CA GLY A 288 -12.20 4.19 9.60
C GLY A 288 -13.52 4.98 9.62
N ASP A 289 -13.64 6.01 10.46
CA ASP A 289 -14.84 6.85 10.48
C ASP A 289 -15.02 7.60 9.14
N LEU A 290 -16.27 7.84 8.76
CA LEU A 290 -16.63 8.51 7.53
C LEU A 290 -16.79 10.02 7.76
N ILE A 291 -16.28 10.80 6.82
CA ILE A 291 -16.54 12.23 6.69
C ILE A 291 -17.41 12.41 5.46
N VAL A 292 -18.71 12.67 5.66
CA VAL A 292 -19.73 12.58 4.61
C VAL A 292 -20.34 13.96 4.34
N LYS A 293 -20.42 14.37 3.07
CA LYS A 293 -21.24 15.49 2.62
C LYS A 293 -22.33 14.97 1.69
N PRO A 294 -23.62 15.18 2.02
CA PRO A 294 -24.72 14.63 1.24
C PRO A 294 -24.67 15.12 -0.21
N ASN A 295 -24.94 14.23 -1.16
CA ASN A 295 -24.94 14.50 -2.60
C ASN A 295 -23.63 15.07 -3.17
N ALA A 296 -22.53 15.00 -2.43
CA ALA A 296 -21.28 15.62 -2.85
C ALA A 296 -20.08 14.70 -2.71
N HIS A 297 -19.73 14.30 -1.48
CA HIS A 297 -18.47 13.61 -1.24
C HIS A 297 -18.49 12.72 0.00
N VAL A 298 -17.62 11.74 0.02
CA VAL A 298 -17.30 10.96 1.21
C VAL A 298 -15.83 10.60 1.21
N ALA A 299 -15.20 10.72 2.37
CA ALA A 299 -13.84 10.31 2.64
C ALA A 299 -13.79 9.47 3.91
N ILE A 300 -12.75 8.64 4.04
CA ILE A 300 -12.47 7.88 5.25
C ILE A 300 -11.37 8.59 6.05
N TYR A 301 -11.56 8.73 7.35
CA TYR A 301 -10.53 9.26 8.23
C TYR A 301 -9.42 8.22 8.44
N LEU A 302 -8.16 8.65 8.34
CA LEU A 302 -6.99 7.79 8.55
C LEU A 302 -6.27 8.08 9.88
N GLY A 303 -6.64 9.15 10.59
CA GLY A 303 -5.81 9.66 11.70
C GLY A 303 -4.54 10.34 11.18
N ASP A 304 -3.55 10.47 12.06
CA ASP A 304 -2.17 10.87 11.72
C ASP A 304 -1.44 9.69 11.08
N GLY A 305 -1.84 9.39 9.83
CA GLY A 305 -1.48 8.16 9.13
C GLY A 305 0.04 8.03 8.91
N ASN A 306 0.72 9.11 8.57
CA ASN A 306 2.18 9.13 8.31
C ASN A 306 3.00 9.59 9.52
N GLY A 307 2.36 9.91 10.64
CA GLY A 307 3.06 10.31 11.86
C GLY A 307 3.74 11.67 11.76
N ASP A 308 3.35 12.49 10.77
CA ASP A 308 3.85 13.86 10.62
C ASP A 308 3.06 14.86 11.51
N GLY A 309 2.09 14.36 12.28
CA GLY A 309 1.22 15.13 13.15
C GLY A 309 0.02 15.73 12.41
N VAL A 310 -0.15 15.47 11.11
CA VAL A 310 -1.24 15.97 10.27
C VAL A 310 -2.25 14.86 10.02
N ALA A 311 -3.44 15.05 10.59
CA ALA A 311 -4.55 14.14 10.31
C ALA A 311 -4.83 14.06 8.81
N SER A 312 -5.08 12.85 8.32
CA SER A 312 -5.22 12.52 6.91
C SER A 312 -6.54 11.80 6.64
N VAL A 313 -6.94 11.78 5.37
CA VAL A 313 -8.08 11.01 4.87
C VAL A 313 -7.69 10.20 3.63
N LEU A 314 -8.37 9.09 3.42
CA LEU A 314 -8.37 8.39 2.15
C LEU A 314 -9.64 8.76 1.39
N GLU A 315 -9.48 9.09 0.11
CA GLU A 315 -10.60 9.47 -0.74
C GLU A 315 -10.37 9.08 -2.19
N ALA A 316 -11.47 8.89 -2.92
CA ALA A 316 -11.48 8.88 -4.38
C ALA A 316 -12.03 10.21 -4.89
N THR A 317 -11.18 11.04 -5.47
CA THR A 317 -11.49 12.39 -5.96
C THR A 317 -10.63 12.70 -7.18
N PRO A 318 -11.11 13.47 -8.16
CA PRO A 318 -10.27 13.85 -9.29
C PRO A 318 -9.07 14.70 -8.83
N SER A 319 -7.85 14.32 -9.22
CA SER A 319 -6.59 15.01 -8.85
C SER A 319 -6.50 16.48 -9.28
N SER A 320 -7.38 16.94 -10.19
CA SER A 320 -7.50 18.34 -10.56
C SER A 320 -8.96 18.71 -10.85
N PRO A 321 -9.47 19.86 -10.40
CA PRO A 321 -10.79 20.34 -10.80
C PRO A 321 -10.84 20.68 -12.30
N ASN A 322 -9.70 20.78 -12.98
CA ASN A 322 -9.59 21.23 -14.37
C ASN A 322 -9.20 20.12 -15.35
N VAL A 323 -9.46 18.84 -15.03
CA VAL A 323 -9.24 17.78 -16.03
C VAL A 323 -10.14 18.05 -17.26
N PRO A 324 -9.56 18.12 -18.48
CA PRO A 324 -10.34 18.20 -19.71
C PRO A 324 -11.31 17.03 -19.82
N GLU A 325 -12.54 17.33 -20.22
CA GLU A 325 -13.61 16.35 -20.29
C GLU A 325 -13.25 15.20 -21.25
N GLY A 326 -13.46 13.95 -20.81
CA GLY A 326 -13.34 12.77 -21.66
C GLY A 326 -11.94 12.33 -22.09
N GLN A 327 -10.84 12.95 -21.61
CA GLN A 327 -9.50 12.66 -22.15
C GLN A 327 -8.44 12.11 -21.19
N VAL A 328 -8.65 12.05 -19.87
CA VAL A 328 -7.52 11.74 -19.00
C VAL A 328 -7.87 10.71 -17.94
N PHE A 329 -7.03 9.67 -17.87
CA PHE A 329 -6.85 8.88 -16.65
C PHE A 329 -6.62 9.86 -15.49
N VAL A 330 -7.63 10.02 -14.63
CA VAL A 330 -7.49 10.90 -13.47
C VAL A 330 -7.05 10.02 -12.32
N LYS A 331 -5.81 10.17 -11.85
CA LYS A 331 -5.41 9.62 -10.55
C LYS A 331 -6.44 10.06 -9.52
N GLY A 332 -7.11 9.09 -8.93
CA GLY A 332 -8.36 9.30 -8.22
C GLY A 332 -8.29 8.97 -6.75
N VAL A 333 -7.73 7.81 -6.43
CA VAL A 333 -7.57 7.40 -5.03
C VAL A 333 -6.31 8.03 -4.47
N VAL A 334 -6.47 8.88 -3.46
CA VAL A 334 -5.39 9.68 -2.89
C VAL A 334 -5.51 9.78 -1.38
N ILE A 335 -4.38 10.04 -0.72
CA ILE A 335 -4.35 10.52 0.66
C ILE A 335 -4.34 12.05 0.61
N SER A 336 -5.21 12.67 1.40
CA SER A 336 -5.31 14.11 1.53
C SER A 336 -5.19 14.53 2.99
N PRO A 337 -4.70 15.76 3.27
CA PRO A 337 -4.85 16.35 4.59
C PRO A 337 -6.34 16.43 4.98
N ALA A 338 -6.66 15.99 6.19
CA ALA A 338 -8.01 16.06 6.74
C ALA A 338 -8.47 17.52 6.95
N THR A 339 -7.53 18.48 6.96
CA THR A 339 -7.80 19.92 7.05
C THR A 339 -8.63 20.46 5.87
N LYS A 340 -8.81 19.71 4.79
CA LYS A 340 -9.79 20.01 3.73
C LYS A 340 -11.24 19.88 4.21
N TYR A 341 -11.46 19.07 5.24
CA TYR A 341 -12.79 18.67 5.72
C TYR A 341 -13.03 19.08 7.17
N LEU A 342 -11.96 19.11 7.96
CA LEU A 342 -11.98 19.31 9.39
C LEU A 342 -11.18 20.56 9.79
N THR A 343 -11.59 21.22 10.87
CA THR A 343 -10.79 22.23 11.57
C THR A 343 -9.58 21.57 12.25
N ALA A 344 -8.68 22.39 12.79
CA ALA A 344 -7.56 21.90 13.61
C ALA A 344 -8.02 21.07 14.83
N SER A 345 -9.25 21.29 15.33
CA SER A 345 -9.85 20.51 16.43
C SER A 345 -10.54 19.22 15.97
N GLY A 346 -10.46 18.88 14.67
CA GLY A 346 -11.11 17.70 14.09
C GLY A 346 -12.61 17.86 13.84
N ALA A 347 -13.19 19.04 14.11
CA ALA A 347 -14.59 19.30 13.83
C ALA A 347 -14.81 19.55 12.34
N PRO A 348 -15.94 19.14 11.73
CA PRO A 348 -16.25 19.54 10.37
C PRO A 348 -16.14 21.06 10.22
N ILE A 349 -15.52 21.52 9.14
CA ILE A 349 -15.43 22.96 8.86
C ILE A 349 -16.85 23.52 8.73
N ALA A 350 -17.17 24.49 9.58
CA ALA A 350 -18.49 25.10 9.63
C ALA A 350 -18.91 25.62 8.25
N GLY A 351 -20.17 25.40 7.88
CA GLY A 351 -20.72 25.80 6.57
C GLY A 351 -20.42 24.84 5.40
N ASN A 352 -19.50 23.88 5.54
CA ASN A 352 -19.17 22.96 4.45
C ASN A 352 -20.14 21.76 4.32
N GLY A 353 -21.03 21.56 5.30
CA GLY A 353 -22.07 20.54 5.28
C GLY A 353 -21.59 19.10 5.49
N TYR A 354 -20.34 18.92 5.94
CA TYR A 354 -19.81 17.61 6.31
C TYR A 354 -20.33 17.17 7.68
N VAL A 355 -20.62 15.88 7.80
CA VAL A 355 -20.95 15.20 9.06
C VAL A 355 -20.02 14.02 9.29
N LEU A 356 -19.80 13.67 10.55
CA LEU A 356 -18.97 12.54 10.94
C LEU A 356 -19.88 11.35 11.27
N ARG A 357 -19.57 10.20 10.69
CA ARG A 357 -20.35 8.97 10.86
C ARG A 357 -19.44 7.79 11.17
N ARG A 358 -19.83 6.96 12.13
CA ARG A 358 -19.22 5.65 12.36
C ARG A 358 -20.11 4.56 11.80
N VAL A 359 -19.52 3.69 10.99
CA VAL A 359 -20.19 2.51 10.45
C VAL A 359 -20.49 1.55 11.61
N PRO A 360 -21.68 0.92 11.69
CA PRO A 360 -21.97 -0.06 12.74
C PRO A 360 -21.10 -1.32 12.60
N GLY A 361 -20.75 -1.94 13.73
CA GLY A 361 -19.92 -3.15 13.76
C GLY A 361 -18.42 -2.89 13.59
N VAL A 362 -18.03 -1.61 13.62
CA VAL A 362 -16.63 -1.16 13.62
C VAL A 362 -16.27 -0.27 14.79
#